data_AF-A0A946SJW8-F1
#
_entry.id   AF-A0A946SJW8-F1
#
_cell.length_a   1.000
_cell.length_b   1.000
_cell.length_c   1.000
_cell.angle_alpha   90.00
_cell.angle_beta   90.00
_cell.angle_gamma   90.00
#
_symmetry.space_group_name_H-M   'P 1'
#
loop_
_entity.id
_entity.type
_entity.pdbx_description
1 polymer ?
#
loop_
_entity_poly.entity_id
_entity_poly.type
_entity_poly.pdbx_seq_one_letter_code
_entity_poly.pdbx_strand_id
1 'polypeptide(L)'
;MLIVATVGTMPRSASAAAPVFAITSPTGSSFTSGSDTYTISFAGTSSSTPAIVNQAWGVQDDDTGTIVEEGIFTGASFSNNVTLNATPAGKPYTLLVAGVNSDTFATISMGITITKQASYKVLILIGDTRESESSYLTTVASVGDNTFTYESVNIDPSGFDGDMRSADIVWFPWNGPGHDGDYFMAGTEATVDAWVQAGGAIWISAFDDNFTDGNGDQVGAWMPIATHPITVLNEGNSDSTVTAAGTASGLFSQPNTYDLDVAVLDDSFSGLDASWVILSDRDDNGDPAACYLQHGSGVYLEVCIDTRNGPRGVLVEPLIENGLQFLGDWISEH
;
A
#
# COMPACT_ATOMS: atom_id res chain seq x y z
N MET A 1 3.35 33.03 19.57
CA MET A 1 3.92 33.94 20.60
C MET A 1 5.12 33.23 21.20
N LEU A 2 6.33 33.59 20.77
CA LEU A 2 7.58 32.91 21.09
C LEU A 2 8.07 33.38 22.47
N ILE A 3 7.99 32.55 23.51
CA ILE A 3 8.60 32.84 24.80
C ILE A 3 10.10 32.49 24.68
N VAL A 4 10.90 33.47 24.29
CA VAL A 4 12.36 33.42 24.42
C VAL A 4 12.69 33.76 25.88
N ALA A 5 13.03 32.75 26.68
CA ALA A 5 13.50 32.95 28.04
C ALA A 5 14.95 33.48 28.02
N THR A 6 15.12 34.75 28.38
CA THR A 6 16.43 35.38 28.58
C THR A 6 17.14 34.74 29.78
N VAL A 7 18.23 34.01 29.54
CA VAL A 7 19.03 33.36 30.59
C VAL A 7 20.02 34.36 31.18
N GLY A 8 19.69 34.90 32.37
CA GLY A 8 20.63 35.67 33.17
C GLY A 8 21.53 34.74 34.00
N THR A 9 22.86 34.87 33.86
CA THR A 9 23.83 34.10 34.64
C THR A 9 23.92 34.62 36.08
N MET A 10 23.35 33.89 37.05
CA MET A 10 23.57 34.11 38.48
C MET A 10 24.65 33.15 39.04
N PRO A 11 25.40 33.56 40.09
CA PRO A 11 26.49 32.77 40.67
C PRO A 11 25.97 31.46 41.30
N ARG A 12 26.59 30.33 40.92
CA ARG A 12 26.25 28.98 41.38
C ARG A 12 26.86 28.68 42.75
N SER A 13 26.04 28.51 43.78
CA SER A 13 26.36 27.64 44.92
C SER A 13 26.34 26.17 44.45
N ALA A 14 26.94 25.25 45.23
CA ALA A 14 27.12 23.82 44.90
C ALA A 14 25.96 23.24 44.07
N SER A 15 26.24 22.74 42.86
CA SER A 15 25.21 22.42 41.86
C SER A 15 24.22 21.38 42.39
N ALA A 16 23.01 21.82 42.71
CA ALA A 16 21.90 20.90 42.89
C ALA A 16 21.66 20.10 41.61
N ALA A 17 21.12 18.90 41.77
CA ALA A 17 20.80 18.04 40.64
C ALA A 17 19.67 18.66 39.80
N ALA A 18 19.75 18.51 38.48
CA ALA A 18 18.67 18.88 37.61
C ALA A 18 17.43 18.01 37.86
N PRO A 19 16.22 18.51 37.57
CA PRO A 19 15.04 17.66 37.56
C PRO A 19 15.27 16.43 36.68
N VAL A 20 14.79 15.28 37.11
CA VAL A 20 14.85 14.03 36.38
C VAL A 20 13.44 13.71 35.90
N PHE A 21 13.30 13.47 34.60
CA PHE A 21 12.06 13.05 33.98
C PHE A 21 12.23 11.68 33.35
N ALA A 22 11.14 10.92 33.23
CA ALA A 22 11.08 9.71 32.42
C ALA A 22 9.74 9.65 31.68
N ILE A 23 9.77 9.36 30.38
CA ILE A 23 8.57 8.99 29.63
C ILE A 23 8.37 7.49 29.84
N THR A 24 7.22 7.11 30.40
CA THR A 24 6.86 5.72 30.67
C THR A 24 5.82 5.17 29.70
N SER A 25 5.16 6.05 28.93
CA SER A 25 4.27 5.68 27.83
C SER A 25 4.25 6.80 26.77
N PRO A 26 4.17 6.44 25.48
CA PRO A 26 4.26 5.08 24.95
C PRO A 26 5.67 4.48 25.10
N THR A 27 5.79 3.16 24.94
CA THR A 27 7.06 2.43 24.94
C THR A 27 7.68 2.29 23.54
N GLY A 28 6.91 2.60 22.49
CA GLY A 28 7.35 2.60 21.09
C GLY A 28 7.38 4.00 20.48
N SER A 29 8.00 4.11 19.30
CA SER A 29 8.14 5.35 18.53
C SER A 29 7.39 5.34 17.20
N SER A 30 6.72 4.24 16.84
CA SER A 30 6.02 4.09 15.56
C SER A 30 4.69 3.40 15.77
N PHE A 31 3.61 3.97 15.23
CA PHE A 31 2.25 3.51 15.41
C PHE A 31 1.50 3.58 14.08
N THR A 32 0.64 2.59 13.83
CA THR A 32 -0.20 2.52 12.64
C THR A 32 -1.67 2.70 13.01
N SER A 33 -2.41 3.47 12.22
CA SER A 33 -3.84 3.69 12.37
C SER A 33 -4.60 3.34 11.10
N GLY A 34 -5.71 2.59 11.21
CA GLY A 34 -6.67 2.45 10.12
C GLY A 34 -7.54 3.70 9.88
N SER A 35 -7.28 4.81 10.56
CA SER A 35 -8.03 6.07 10.47
C SER A 35 -7.08 7.25 10.26
N ASP A 36 -7.63 8.43 9.90
CA ASP A 36 -6.85 9.68 9.76
C ASP A 36 -6.24 10.19 11.08
N THR A 37 -6.53 9.51 12.20
CA THR A 37 -6.05 9.85 13.53
C THR A 37 -5.70 8.60 14.34
N TYR A 38 -4.84 8.75 15.34
CA TYR A 38 -4.46 7.72 16.30
C TYR A 38 -4.47 8.30 17.71
N THR A 39 -5.14 7.61 18.65
CA THR A 39 -5.13 8.03 20.06
C THR A 39 -4.05 7.28 20.80
N ILE A 40 -3.07 8.03 21.32
CA ILE A 40 -1.92 7.53 22.05
C ILE A 40 -1.97 7.94 23.52
N SER A 41 -1.61 7.01 24.40
CA SER A 41 -1.49 7.29 25.85
C SER A 41 -0.08 7.76 26.19
N PHE A 42 0.05 9.00 26.63
CA PHE A 42 1.28 9.56 27.17
C PHE A 42 1.31 9.48 28.68
N ALA A 43 2.40 8.99 29.24
CA ALA A 43 2.63 9.00 30.66
C ALA A 43 4.11 9.20 30.98
N GLY A 44 4.38 9.78 32.13
CA GLY A 44 5.75 9.96 32.60
C GLY A 44 5.83 10.30 34.07
N THR A 45 7.06 10.29 34.58
CA THR A 45 7.38 10.59 35.98
C THR A 45 8.38 11.72 36.09
N SER A 46 8.39 12.38 37.25
CA SER A 46 9.35 13.44 37.57
C SER A 46 9.85 13.33 39.01
N SER A 47 11.10 13.71 39.23
CA SER A 47 11.70 13.83 40.55
C SER A 47 12.78 14.92 40.57
N SER A 48 12.95 15.61 41.70
CA SER A 48 13.98 16.65 41.83
C SER A 48 14.26 16.97 43.30
N THR A 49 15.48 17.41 43.61
CA THR A 49 15.82 18.07 44.88
C THR A 49 16.82 19.19 44.58
N PRO A 50 16.44 20.48 44.72
CA PRO A 50 15.17 21.01 45.25
C PRO A 50 13.92 20.65 44.45
N ALA A 51 12.74 20.83 45.05
CA ALA A 51 11.46 20.50 44.43
C ALA A 51 11.24 21.27 43.12
N ILE A 52 10.55 20.63 42.18
CA ILE A 52 10.15 21.24 40.91
C ILE A 52 9.13 22.35 41.19
N VAL A 53 9.34 23.52 40.59
CA VAL A 53 8.47 24.69 40.70
C VAL A 53 7.44 24.71 39.58
N ASN A 54 7.84 24.39 38.35
CA ASN A 54 6.94 24.24 37.20
C ASN A 54 7.36 23.04 36.35
N GLN A 55 6.39 22.30 35.82
CA GLN A 55 6.62 21.23 34.85
C GLN A 55 5.42 21.09 33.91
N ALA A 56 5.72 20.71 32.68
CA ALA A 56 4.74 20.57 31.62
C ALA A 56 5.17 19.47 30.65
N TRP A 57 4.21 19.02 29.86
CA TRP A 57 4.44 18.21 28.68
C TRP A 57 3.79 18.87 27.47
N GLY A 58 4.28 18.55 26.28
CA GLY A 58 3.68 18.99 25.03
C GLY A 58 4.02 18.04 23.89
N VAL A 59 3.19 18.01 22.87
CA VAL A 59 3.43 17.25 21.64
C VAL A 59 3.61 18.25 20.52
N GLN A 60 4.77 18.20 19.89
CA GLN A 60 5.10 19.01 18.73
C GLN A 60 4.81 18.22 17.45
N ASP A 61 4.11 18.82 16.50
CA ASP A 61 4.05 18.37 15.12
C ASP A 61 5.35 18.83 14.44
N ASP A 62 6.17 17.87 13.98
CA ASP A 62 7.53 18.17 13.52
C ASP A 62 7.57 18.81 12.13
N ASP A 63 6.53 18.60 11.32
CA ASP A 63 6.40 19.22 9.99
C ASP A 63 6.15 20.72 10.10
N THR A 64 5.34 21.12 11.07
CA THR A 64 4.91 22.51 11.26
C THR A 64 5.67 23.24 12.37
N GLY A 65 6.31 22.49 13.27
CA GLY A 65 6.91 22.98 14.50
C GLY A 65 5.90 23.47 15.55
N THR A 66 4.61 23.18 15.38
CA THR A 66 3.54 23.65 16.27
C THR A 66 3.29 22.67 17.41
N ILE A 67 2.97 23.19 18.61
CA ILE A 67 2.50 22.36 19.71
C ILE A 67 1.02 22.05 19.48
N VAL A 68 0.70 20.78 19.23
CA VAL A 68 -0.66 20.31 18.92
C VAL A 68 -1.46 19.95 20.16
N GLU A 69 -0.78 19.65 21.27
CA GLU A 69 -1.38 19.38 22.58
C GLU A 69 -0.35 19.68 23.68
N GLU A 70 -0.79 20.23 24.82
CA GLU A 70 0.07 20.49 25.97
C GLU A 70 -0.67 20.45 27.31
N GLY A 71 0.08 20.23 28.39
CA GLY A 71 -0.47 20.26 29.73
C GLY A 71 0.55 20.53 30.82
N ILE A 72 0.13 21.24 31.86
CA ILE A 72 0.88 21.41 33.11
C ILE A 72 0.49 20.27 34.05
N PHE A 73 1.47 19.72 34.80
CA PHE A 73 1.17 18.69 35.80
C PHE A 73 1.85 18.97 37.14
N THR A 74 1.19 18.59 38.23
CA THR A 74 1.71 18.73 39.60
C THR A 74 1.95 17.35 40.20
N GLY A 75 2.98 17.23 41.05
CA GLY A 75 3.35 15.95 41.66
C GLY A 75 4.41 15.20 40.84
N ALA A 76 4.49 13.89 41.04
CA ALA A 76 5.57 13.05 40.52
C ALA A 76 5.26 12.34 39.18
N SER A 77 4.09 12.56 38.59
CA SER A 77 3.69 11.88 37.36
C SER A 77 2.57 12.59 36.58
N PHE A 78 2.46 12.28 35.29
CA PHE A 78 1.32 12.63 34.43
C PHE A 78 0.84 11.43 33.61
N SER A 79 -0.41 11.48 33.16
CA SER A 79 -0.97 10.52 32.20
C SER A 79 -2.11 11.18 31.43
N ASN A 80 -2.06 11.18 30.10
CA ASN A 80 -3.06 11.77 29.20
C ASN A 80 -3.18 10.96 27.91
N ASN A 81 -4.36 10.99 27.28
CA ASN A 81 -4.55 10.47 25.93
C ASN A 81 -4.55 11.64 24.95
N VAL A 82 -3.83 11.51 23.84
CA VAL A 82 -3.75 12.53 22.80
C VAL A 82 -4.08 11.90 21.47
N THR A 83 -4.93 12.56 20.70
CA THR A 83 -5.29 12.14 19.34
C THR A 83 -4.42 12.89 18.35
N LEU A 84 -3.57 12.16 17.63
CA LEU A 84 -2.64 12.69 16.64
C LEU A 84 -3.12 12.34 15.23
N ASN A 85 -2.79 13.17 14.24
CA ASN A 85 -3.13 12.87 12.85
C ASN A 85 -2.20 11.79 12.31
N ALA A 86 -2.72 10.96 11.41
CA ALA A 86 -1.99 9.92 10.71
C ALA A 86 -1.95 10.24 9.21
N THR A 87 -0.85 9.92 8.54
CA THR A 87 -0.71 10.05 7.08
C THR A 87 -0.10 8.78 6.50
N PRO A 88 -0.38 8.42 5.22
CA PRO A 88 0.24 7.26 4.59
C PRO A 88 1.77 7.30 4.62
N ALA A 89 2.37 8.49 4.41
CA ALA A 89 3.82 8.69 4.49
C ALA A 89 4.40 8.64 5.92
N GLY A 90 3.56 8.49 6.94
CA GLY A 90 3.94 8.64 8.34
C GLY A 90 4.02 10.10 8.75
N LYS A 91 3.31 10.46 9.82
CA LYS A 91 3.32 11.82 10.37
C LYS A 91 4.23 11.92 11.61
N PRO A 92 5.30 12.73 11.59
CA PRO A 92 6.25 12.85 12.69
C PRO A 92 5.78 13.82 13.79
N TYR A 93 6.01 13.41 15.03
CA TYR A 93 5.74 14.16 16.25
C TYR A 93 6.86 14.00 17.27
N THR A 94 7.05 15.02 18.12
CA THR A 94 7.93 14.94 19.28
C THR A 94 7.15 15.16 20.57
N LEU A 95 7.13 14.16 21.46
CA LEU A 95 6.71 14.36 22.85
C LEU A 95 7.84 15.04 23.62
N LEU A 96 7.52 16.14 24.30
CA LEU A 96 8.41 16.94 25.14
C LEU A 96 7.93 16.87 26.58
N VAL A 97 8.84 16.63 27.54
CA VAL A 97 8.55 16.75 28.97
C VAL A 97 9.64 17.61 29.59
N ALA A 98 9.26 18.69 30.26
CA ALA A 98 10.19 19.65 30.82
C ALA A 98 9.74 20.18 32.17
N GLY A 99 10.70 20.70 32.93
CA GLY A 99 10.40 21.46 34.13
C GLY A 99 11.62 22.13 34.74
N VAL A 100 11.35 22.96 35.74
CA VAL A 100 12.33 23.82 36.40
C VAL A 100 12.23 23.64 37.91
N ASN A 101 13.37 23.57 38.58
CA ASN A 101 13.47 23.75 40.02
C ASN A 101 14.07 25.15 40.32
N SER A 102 14.40 25.45 41.58
CA SER A 102 14.97 26.76 41.94
C SER A 102 16.34 27.04 41.32
N ASP A 103 17.03 26.00 40.84
CA ASP A 103 18.46 26.06 40.53
C ASP A 103 18.73 25.82 39.02
N THR A 104 17.89 25.03 38.34
CA THR A 104 18.06 24.64 36.93
C THR A 104 16.78 24.10 36.29
N PHE A 105 16.85 23.79 35.00
CA PHE A 105 15.81 23.12 34.22
C PHE A 105 16.31 21.80 33.63
N ALA A 106 15.37 20.94 33.23
CA ALA A 106 15.65 19.76 32.42
C ALA A 106 14.51 19.52 31.43
N THR A 107 14.84 18.87 30.32
CA THR A 107 13.91 18.47 29.26
C THR A 107 14.31 17.09 28.77
N ILE A 108 13.33 16.24 28.52
CA ILE A 108 13.48 15.00 27.77
C ILE A 108 12.50 15.02 26.59
N SER A 109 12.82 14.26 25.55
CA SER A 109 11.95 14.13 24.39
C SER A 109 11.91 12.71 23.85
N MET A 110 10.88 12.41 23.07
CA MET A 110 10.73 11.17 22.33
C MET A 110 10.06 11.44 20.98
N GLY A 111 10.68 10.96 19.91
CA GLY A 111 10.10 10.99 18.57
C GLY A 111 9.03 9.90 18.40
N ILE A 112 7.97 10.25 17.70
CA ILE A 112 6.79 9.42 17.44
C ILE A 112 6.41 9.60 15.97
N THR A 113 6.15 8.51 15.25
CA THR A 113 5.60 8.55 13.89
C THR A 113 4.27 7.83 13.87
N ILE A 114 3.24 8.48 13.32
CA ILE A 114 1.90 7.90 13.15
C ILE A 114 1.62 7.68 11.65
N THR A 115 1.58 6.44 11.22
CA THR A 115 1.28 6.04 9.84
C THR A 115 -0.20 5.71 9.69
N LYS A 116 -0.85 6.23 8.66
CA LYS A 116 -2.20 5.80 8.27
C LYS A 116 -2.05 4.56 7.39
N GLN A 117 -2.62 3.45 7.81
CA GLN A 117 -2.79 2.25 7.00
C GLN A 117 -3.71 2.59 5.83
N ALA A 118 -3.23 2.37 4.61
CA ALA A 118 -4.02 2.58 3.41
C ALA A 118 -5.08 1.47 3.30
N SER A 119 -6.26 1.82 2.80
CA SER A 119 -7.38 0.89 2.64
C SER A 119 -7.84 0.95 1.20
N TYR A 120 -7.81 -0.20 0.53
CA TYR A 120 -8.14 -0.34 -0.87
C TYR A 120 -9.37 -1.22 -1.06
N LYS A 121 -10.17 -0.86 -2.06
CA LYS A 121 -11.30 -1.65 -2.55
C LYS A 121 -10.90 -2.37 -3.82
N VAL A 122 -11.07 -3.68 -3.81
CA VAL A 122 -10.76 -4.57 -4.93
C VAL A 122 -12.07 -5.07 -5.53
N LEU A 123 -12.28 -4.79 -6.80
CA LEU A 123 -13.37 -5.36 -7.60
C LEU A 123 -12.84 -6.55 -8.39
N ILE A 124 -13.33 -7.75 -8.08
CA ILE A 124 -12.94 -8.98 -8.76
C ILE A 124 -13.97 -9.27 -9.86
N LEU A 125 -13.53 -9.23 -11.11
CA LEU A 125 -14.37 -9.46 -12.28
C LEU A 125 -14.18 -10.88 -12.80
N ILE A 126 -15.08 -11.77 -12.39
CA ILE A 126 -15.00 -13.21 -12.68
C ILE A 126 -15.63 -13.48 -14.04
N GLY A 127 -14.79 -13.76 -15.03
CA GLY A 127 -15.20 -14.20 -16.37
C GLY A 127 -15.32 -15.72 -16.49
N ASP A 128 -14.54 -16.49 -15.73
CA ASP A 128 -14.57 -17.96 -15.80
C ASP A 128 -14.67 -18.57 -14.40
N THR A 129 -15.70 -19.39 -14.15
CA THR A 129 -15.91 -20.02 -12.83
C THR A 129 -14.89 -21.09 -12.43
N ARG A 130 -13.96 -21.45 -13.33
CA ARG A 130 -12.84 -22.36 -13.05
C ARG A 130 -11.69 -21.67 -12.33
N GLU A 131 -11.61 -20.34 -12.40
CA GLU A 131 -10.61 -19.57 -11.67
C GLU A 131 -10.70 -19.86 -10.16
N SER A 132 -9.57 -19.72 -9.47
CA SER A 132 -9.48 -20.00 -8.03
C SER A 132 -8.92 -18.85 -7.20
N GLU A 133 -8.53 -17.75 -7.84
CA GLU A 133 -7.96 -16.56 -7.19
C GLU A 133 -8.98 -15.86 -6.31
N SER A 134 -10.22 -15.70 -6.78
CA SER A 134 -11.26 -14.94 -6.05
C SER A 134 -11.53 -15.52 -4.67
N SER A 135 -11.49 -16.85 -4.56
CA SER A 135 -11.73 -17.57 -3.31
C SER A 135 -10.66 -17.27 -2.26
N TYR A 136 -9.42 -17.07 -2.68
CA TYR A 136 -8.32 -16.72 -1.79
C TYR A 136 -8.24 -15.21 -1.54
N LEU A 137 -8.36 -14.38 -2.58
CA LEU A 137 -8.35 -12.91 -2.49
C LEU A 137 -9.27 -12.40 -1.37
N THR A 138 -10.50 -12.90 -1.34
CA THR A 138 -11.51 -12.48 -0.34
C THR A 138 -11.15 -12.85 1.12
N THR A 139 -10.12 -13.66 1.34
CA THR A 139 -9.58 -14.00 2.67
C THR A 139 -8.44 -13.07 3.11
N VAL A 140 -7.82 -12.35 2.18
CA VAL A 140 -6.65 -11.48 2.44
C VAL A 140 -7.12 -10.10 2.92
N ALA A 141 -7.36 -9.95 4.21
CA ALA A 141 -7.83 -8.68 4.78
C ALA A 141 -6.74 -7.58 4.82
N SER A 142 -5.46 -7.96 4.82
CA SER A 142 -4.33 -7.04 4.88
C SER A 142 -3.06 -7.67 4.33
N VAL A 143 -2.24 -6.85 3.68
CA VAL A 143 -0.90 -7.18 3.23
C VAL A 143 0.02 -6.02 3.61
N GLY A 144 1.12 -6.32 4.31
CA GLY A 144 2.00 -5.26 4.85
C GLY A 144 1.21 -4.27 5.72
N ASP A 145 1.35 -2.98 5.42
CA ASP A 145 0.61 -1.90 6.07
C ASP A 145 -0.72 -1.57 5.37
N ASN A 146 -1.10 -2.31 4.32
CA ASN A 146 -2.30 -2.07 3.52
C ASN A 146 -3.45 -3.00 3.95
N THR A 147 -4.69 -2.49 3.94
CA THR A 147 -5.92 -3.28 4.14
C THR A 147 -6.73 -3.33 2.86
N PHE A 148 -7.47 -4.43 2.67
CA PHE A 148 -8.22 -4.67 1.45
C PHE A 148 -9.65 -5.11 1.76
N THR A 149 -10.58 -4.62 0.95
CA THR A 149 -11.98 -5.05 0.94
C THR A 149 -12.37 -5.45 -0.47
N TYR A 150 -13.26 -6.43 -0.59
CA TYR A 150 -13.51 -7.10 -1.87
C TYR A 150 -14.99 -7.07 -2.24
N GLU A 151 -15.26 -6.86 -3.53
CA GLU A 151 -16.54 -7.17 -4.16
C GLU A 151 -16.27 -8.05 -5.37
N SER A 152 -17.00 -9.16 -5.50
CA SER A 152 -16.88 -10.07 -6.64
C SER A 152 -18.12 -9.96 -7.52
N VAL A 153 -17.92 -9.85 -8.82
CA VAL A 153 -18.97 -9.78 -9.83
C VAL A 153 -18.68 -10.84 -10.87
N ASN A 154 -19.64 -11.75 -11.08
CA ASN A 154 -19.60 -12.64 -12.22
C ASN A 154 -20.09 -11.87 -13.45
N ILE A 155 -19.25 -11.78 -14.48
CA ILE A 155 -19.54 -11.07 -15.73
C ILE A 155 -19.80 -12.02 -16.91
N ASP A 156 -19.66 -13.33 -16.72
CA ASP A 156 -20.14 -14.35 -17.67
C ASP A 156 -21.58 -14.79 -17.29
N PRO A 157 -22.56 -14.75 -18.22
CA PRO A 157 -22.47 -14.28 -19.62
C PRO A 157 -22.94 -12.83 -19.80
N SER A 158 -23.18 -12.09 -18.72
CA SER A 158 -23.91 -10.82 -18.76
C SER A 158 -23.09 -9.62 -19.27
N GLY A 159 -21.77 -9.76 -19.35
CA GLY A 159 -20.84 -8.66 -19.50
C GLY A 159 -20.71 -7.81 -18.22
N PHE A 160 -19.65 -7.00 -18.19
CA PHE A 160 -19.45 -5.98 -17.17
C PHE A 160 -20.38 -4.77 -17.42
N ASP A 161 -20.87 -4.15 -16.34
CA ASP A 161 -21.78 -3.01 -16.41
C ASP A 161 -21.06 -1.65 -16.51
N GLY A 162 -19.73 -1.65 -16.36
CA GLY A 162 -18.89 -0.45 -16.37
C GLY A 162 -18.84 0.29 -15.03
N ASP A 163 -19.55 -0.19 -14.00
CA ASP A 163 -19.52 0.42 -12.66
C ASP A 163 -18.31 -0.11 -11.86
N MET A 164 -17.36 0.75 -11.55
CA MET A 164 -16.17 0.38 -10.77
C MET A 164 -16.47 0.11 -9.30
N ARG A 165 -17.69 0.34 -8.80
CA ARG A 165 -18.07 0.13 -7.38
C ARG A 165 -17.17 0.90 -6.39
N SER A 166 -16.65 2.04 -6.85
CA SER A 166 -15.63 2.82 -6.14
C SER A 166 -14.37 2.02 -5.81
N ALA A 167 -14.02 1.01 -6.61
CA ALA A 167 -12.80 0.26 -6.48
C ALA A 167 -11.58 1.13 -6.77
N ASP A 168 -10.49 0.79 -6.09
CA ASP A 168 -9.15 1.31 -6.34
C ASP A 168 -8.38 0.32 -7.24
N ILE A 169 -8.69 -0.98 -7.11
CA ILE A 169 -8.10 -2.07 -7.88
C ILE A 169 -9.20 -2.87 -8.57
N VAL A 170 -9.04 -3.17 -9.86
CA VAL A 170 -9.80 -4.21 -10.57
C VAL A 170 -8.91 -5.43 -10.73
N TRP A 171 -9.42 -6.60 -10.38
CA TRP A 171 -8.72 -7.86 -10.51
C TRP A 171 -9.41 -8.74 -11.54
N PHE A 172 -8.73 -9.00 -12.66
CA PHE A 172 -9.13 -10.01 -13.62
C PHE A 172 -8.39 -11.32 -13.28
N PRO A 173 -9.06 -12.29 -12.64
CA PRO A 173 -8.49 -13.62 -12.48
C PRO A 173 -8.43 -14.32 -13.85
N TRP A 174 -7.93 -15.55 -13.89
CA TRP A 174 -7.79 -16.31 -15.13
C TRP A 174 -9.06 -16.24 -16.01
N ASN A 175 -8.90 -15.85 -17.28
CA ASN A 175 -9.99 -15.65 -18.25
C ASN A 175 -11.05 -14.60 -17.84
N GLY A 176 -10.69 -13.64 -16.99
CA GLY A 176 -11.56 -12.57 -16.52
C GLY A 176 -12.25 -11.74 -17.63
N PRO A 177 -11.51 -11.11 -18.56
CA PRO A 177 -12.10 -10.22 -19.56
C PRO A 177 -12.90 -10.93 -20.67
N GLY A 178 -12.75 -12.26 -20.80
CA GLY A 178 -13.36 -13.08 -21.84
C GLY A 178 -12.71 -14.46 -21.93
N HIS A 179 -13.39 -15.42 -22.56
CA HIS A 179 -12.87 -16.75 -22.89
C HIS A 179 -13.70 -17.42 -23.97
N ASP A 180 -13.15 -18.48 -24.60
CA ASP A 180 -13.85 -19.33 -25.59
C ASP A 180 -14.49 -18.54 -26.76
N GLY A 181 -13.91 -17.39 -27.11
CA GLY A 181 -14.40 -16.48 -28.15
C GLY A 181 -15.45 -15.46 -27.69
N ASP A 182 -15.92 -15.54 -26.44
CA ASP A 182 -16.76 -14.53 -25.81
C ASP A 182 -15.91 -13.43 -25.17
N TYR A 183 -16.44 -12.20 -25.18
CA TYR A 183 -15.77 -11.01 -24.69
C TYR A 183 -16.72 -10.19 -23.81
N PHE A 184 -16.36 -10.04 -22.53
CA PHE A 184 -17.29 -9.56 -21.49
C PHE A 184 -17.16 -8.07 -21.18
N MET A 185 -16.19 -7.38 -21.78
CA MET A 185 -15.95 -5.94 -21.53
C MET A 185 -16.62 -5.03 -22.57
N ALA A 186 -17.37 -5.60 -23.52
CA ALA A 186 -18.01 -4.88 -24.62
C ALA A 186 -18.88 -3.70 -24.15
N GLY A 187 -18.56 -2.50 -24.62
CA GLY A 187 -19.27 -1.26 -24.30
C GLY A 187 -18.79 -0.57 -23.02
N THR A 188 -17.86 -1.15 -22.28
CA THR A 188 -17.30 -0.58 -21.04
C THR A 188 -15.85 -0.12 -21.17
N GLU A 189 -15.23 -0.38 -22.32
CA GLU A 189 -13.80 -0.20 -22.56
C GLU A 189 -13.31 1.21 -22.22
N ALA A 190 -13.96 2.22 -22.79
CA ALA A 190 -13.58 3.60 -22.57
C ALA A 190 -13.74 4.04 -21.10
N THR A 191 -14.70 3.46 -20.38
CA THR A 191 -14.90 3.73 -18.95
C THR A 191 -13.77 3.12 -18.13
N VAL A 192 -13.35 1.89 -18.44
CA VAL A 192 -12.23 1.22 -17.77
C VAL A 192 -10.93 1.96 -18.04
N ASP A 193 -10.63 2.26 -19.31
CA ASP A 193 -9.42 2.99 -19.71
C ASP A 193 -9.35 4.37 -19.04
N ALA A 194 -10.44 5.13 -19.03
CA ALA A 194 -10.49 6.43 -18.35
C ALA A 194 -10.32 6.32 -16.83
N TRP A 195 -10.84 5.27 -16.21
CA TRP A 195 -10.67 5.01 -14.78
C TRP A 195 -9.21 4.68 -14.44
N VAL A 196 -8.52 3.88 -15.26
CA VAL A 196 -7.09 3.61 -15.08
C VAL A 196 -6.27 4.89 -15.27
N GLN A 197 -6.53 5.68 -16.32
CA GLN A 197 -5.86 6.98 -16.51
C GLN A 197 -5.97 7.91 -15.29
N ALA A 198 -7.08 7.80 -14.54
CA ALA A 198 -7.35 8.60 -13.35
C ALA A 198 -6.75 8.03 -12.04
N GLY A 199 -5.99 6.94 -12.09
CA GLY A 199 -5.31 6.35 -10.93
C GLY A 199 -5.79 4.94 -10.53
N GLY A 200 -6.76 4.37 -11.26
CA GLY A 200 -7.17 2.98 -11.05
C GLY A 200 -6.08 1.99 -11.42
N ALA A 201 -6.01 0.87 -10.71
CA ALA A 201 -5.02 -0.18 -10.97
C ALA A 201 -5.69 -1.49 -11.41
N ILE A 202 -5.14 -2.16 -12.42
CA ILE A 202 -5.66 -3.45 -12.92
C ILE A 202 -4.62 -4.55 -12.73
N TRP A 203 -5.03 -5.64 -12.08
CA TRP A 203 -4.36 -6.93 -12.18
C TRP A 203 -4.97 -7.77 -13.30
N ILE A 204 -4.12 -8.43 -14.08
CA ILE A 204 -4.49 -9.29 -15.19
C ILE A 204 -3.75 -10.62 -15.03
N SER A 205 -4.48 -11.68 -14.70
CA SER A 205 -3.98 -13.05 -14.84
C SER A 205 -4.08 -13.50 -16.30
N ALA A 206 -3.50 -14.66 -16.64
CA ALA A 206 -3.55 -15.17 -18.02
C ALA A 206 -5.00 -15.26 -18.52
N PHE A 207 -5.20 -14.95 -19.80
CA PHE A 207 -6.45 -15.20 -20.50
C PHE A 207 -6.19 -15.65 -21.92
N ASP A 208 -7.13 -16.42 -22.46
CA ASP A 208 -7.01 -17.09 -23.75
C ASP A 208 -7.24 -16.11 -24.91
N ASP A 209 -6.30 -16.11 -25.86
CA ASP A 209 -6.37 -15.46 -27.18
C ASP A 209 -6.63 -13.92 -27.20
N ASN A 210 -6.36 -13.31 -28.36
CA ASN A 210 -6.86 -11.97 -28.65
C ASN A 210 -8.38 -12.03 -28.91
N PHE A 211 -9.15 -11.17 -28.25
CA PHE A 211 -10.54 -10.95 -28.61
C PHE A 211 -10.64 -10.20 -29.94
N THR A 212 -11.55 -10.59 -30.82
CA THR A 212 -11.78 -9.91 -32.11
C THR A 212 -13.25 -9.57 -32.34
N ASP A 213 -13.51 -8.47 -33.04
CA ASP A 213 -14.85 -8.13 -33.52
C ASP A 213 -15.28 -9.03 -34.70
N GLY A 214 -16.48 -8.79 -35.23
CA GLY A 214 -17.01 -9.54 -36.38
C GLY A 214 -16.24 -9.34 -37.69
N ASN A 215 -15.29 -8.40 -37.75
CA ASN A 215 -14.41 -8.17 -38.89
C ASN A 215 -13.03 -8.83 -38.71
N GLY A 216 -12.75 -9.40 -37.53
CA GLY A 216 -11.46 -9.97 -37.16
C GLY A 216 -10.47 -8.93 -36.63
N ASP A 217 -10.91 -7.70 -36.36
CA ASP A 217 -10.07 -6.67 -35.74
C ASP A 217 -10.02 -6.89 -34.23
N GLN A 218 -8.83 -6.75 -33.62
CA GLN A 218 -8.66 -6.93 -32.18
C GLN A 218 -9.50 -5.92 -31.39
N VAL A 219 -10.23 -6.42 -30.40
CA VAL A 219 -10.96 -5.62 -29.39
C VAL A 219 -10.28 -5.78 -28.03
N GLY A 220 -10.83 -5.15 -26.98
CA GLY A 220 -10.17 -5.08 -25.67
C GLY A 220 -9.63 -3.69 -25.33
N ALA A 221 -10.26 -2.64 -25.86
CA ALA A 221 -9.89 -1.25 -25.60
C ALA A 221 -10.08 -0.78 -24.14
N TRP A 222 -10.42 -1.70 -23.21
CA TRP A 222 -10.31 -1.48 -21.77
C TRP A 222 -8.85 -1.38 -21.33
N MET A 223 -7.92 -1.90 -22.15
CA MET A 223 -6.50 -1.53 -22.18
C MET A 223 -6.21 -0.64 -23.40
N PRO A 224 -5.15 0.19 -23.38
CA PRO A 224 -4.83 1.11 -24.47
C PRO A 224 -4.17 0.43 -25.70
N ILE A 225 -4.73 -0.68 -26.19
CA ILE A 225 -4.18 -1.51 -27.29
C ILE A 225 -3.98 -0.74 -28.62
N ALA A 226 -4.68 0.38 -28.81
CA ALA A 226 -4.51 1.21 -30.00
C ALA A 226 -3.20 2.00 -30.01
N THR A 227 -2.67 2.35 -28.83
CA THR A 227 -1.41 3.09 -28.66
C THR A 227 -0.29 2.22 -28.12
N HIS A 228 -0.64 1.17 -27.38
CA HIS A 228 0.26 0.18 -26.80
C HIS A 228 -0.19 -1.23 -27.20
N PRO A 229 0.03 -1.61 -28.47
CA PRO A 229 -0.48 -2.86 -29.01
C PRO A 229 0.15 -4.06 -28.30
N ILE A 230 -0.66 -5.10 -28.12
CA ILE A 230 -0.27 -6.38 -27.52
C ILE A 230 -0.83 -7.51 -28.36
N THR A 231 -0.20 -8.67 -28.30
CA THR A 231 -0.78 -9.93 -28.80
C THR A 231 -0.73 -10.97 -27.72
N VAL A 232 -1.88 -11.57 -27.41
CA VAL A 232 -1.96 -12.75 -26.54
C VAL A 232 -1.53 -13.97 -27.33
N LEU A 233 -0.52 -14.68 -26.82
CA LEU A 233 0.00 -15.90 -27.43
C LEU A 233 -0.54 -17.11 -26.70
N ASN A 234 -0.99 -18.10 -27.49
CA ASN A 234 -1.38 -19.40 -26.95
C ASN A 234 -0.13 -20.19 -26.54
N GLU A 235 0.08 -20.33 -25.24
CA GLU A 235 1.32 -20.83 -24.66
C GLU A 235 1.09 -21.94 -23.65
N GLY A 236 2.15 -22.72 -23.40
CA GLY A 236 2.14 -23.76 -22.38
C GLY A 236 2.86 -23.29 -21.12
N ASN A 237 2.93 -24.18 -20.13
CA ASN A 237 3.75 -23.94 -18.95
C ASN A 237 5.23 -23.78 -19.30
N SER A 238 5.88 -22.77 -18.71
CA SER A 238 7.32 -22.52 -18.78
C SER A 238 7.85 -22.04 -17.43
N ASP A 239 9.16 -22.20 -17.23
CA ASP A 239 9.91 -21.47 -16.22
C ASP A 239 10.13 -20.02 -16.70
N SER A 240 10.59 -19.15 -15.80
CA SER A 240 10.80 -17.73 -16.08
C SER A 240 12.03 -17.15 -15.37
N THR A 241 12.61 -16.13 -15.98
CA THR A 241 13.75 -15.38 -15.44
C THR A 241 13.32 -13.97 -15.05
N VAL A 242 13.35 -13.69 -13.74
CA VAL A 242 13.07 -12.34 -13.20
C VAL A 242 14.10 -11.32 -13.70
N THR A 243 13.61 -10.19 -14.24
CA THR A 243 14.46 -9.11 -14.76
C THR A 243 14.99 -8.23 -13.64
N ALA A 244 15.89 -7.30 -13.98
CA ALA A 244 16.32 -6.26 -13.04
C ALA A 244 15.16 -5.37 -12.59
N ALA A 245 14.19 -5.10 -13.48
CA ALA A 245 12.99 -4.33 -13.14
C ALA A 245 12.06 -5.13 -12.22
N GLY A 246 11.87 -6.44 -12.46
CA GLY A 246 11.12 -7.32 -11.57
C GLY A 246 11.73 -7.46 -10.17
N THR A 247 13.06 -7.47 -10.09
CA THR A 247 13.75 -7.44 -8.79
C THR A 247 13.49 -6.11 -8.06
N ALA A 248 13.55 -4.99 -8.78
CA ALA A 248 13.38 -3.66 -8.21
C ALA A 248 11.91 -3.35 -7.82
N SER A 249 10.94 -3.95 -8.52
CA SER A 249 9.51 -3.72 -8.28
C SER A 249 9.02 -4.32 -6.97
N GLY A 250 9.72 -5.33 -6.44
CA GLY A 250 9.29 -6.04 -5.25
C GLY A 250 8.21 -7.10 -5.50
N LEU A 251 7.63 -7.21 -6.71
CA LEU A 251 6.53 -8.13 -7.02
C LEU A 251 6.84 -9.60 -6.68
N PHE A 252 8.10 -10.02 -6.79
CA PHE A 252 8.52 -11.40 -6.49
C PHE A 252 9.21 -11.53 -5.12
N SER A 253 9.22 -10.47 -4.30
CA SER A 253 9.97 -10.47 -3.05
C SER A 253 9.27 -9.79 -1.86
N GLN A 254 8.19 -9.04 -2.07
CA GLN A 254 7.51 -8.27 -1.04
C GLN A 254 5.97 -8.43 -1.11
N PRO A 255 5.32 -8.74 0.02
CA PRO A 255 5.94 -9.09 1.32
C PRO A 255 6.55 -10.50 1.33
N ASN A 256 6.23 -11.34 0.36
CA ASN A 256 6.67 -12.73 0.30
C ASN A 256 7.75 -12.91 -0.77
N THR A 257 8.78 -13.69 -0.45
CA THR A 257 9.66 -14.23 -1.50
C THR A 257 8.87 -15.25 -2.31
N TYR A 258 8.78 -15.04 -3.61
CA TYR A 258 8.04 -15.88 -4.53
C TYR A 258 8.90 -16.24 -5.73
N ASP A 259 8.92 -17.52 -6.07
CA ASP A 259 9.57 -18.06 -7.25
C ASP A 259 8.49 -18.34 -8.30
N LEU A 260 8.53 -17.62 -9.43
CA LEU A 260 7.48 -17.70 -10.44
C LEU A 260 7.44 -19.09 -11.11
N ASP A 261 8.53 -19.85 -11.07
CA ASP A 261 8.62 -21.23 -11.58
C ASP A 261 7.75 -22.22 -10.78
N VAL A 262 7.26 -21.81 -9.60
CA VAL A 262 6.30 -22.59 -8.80
C VAL A 262 4.88 -22.47 -9.37
N ALA A 263 4.57 -21.39 -10.09
CA ALA A 263 3.28 -21.21 -10.73
C ALA A 263 3.13 -22.14 -11.94
N VAL A 264 1.88 -22.30 -12.39
CA VAL A 264 1.65 -22.73 -13.77
C VAL A 264 1.49 -21.49 -14.61
N LEU A 265 2.39 -21.30 -15.58
CA LEU A 265 2.30 -20.24 -16.58
C LEU A 265 1.51 -20.71 -17.81
N ASP A 266 0.97 -19.77 -18.55
CA ASP A 266 0.04 -20.00 -19.65
C ASP A 266 0.16 -18.86 -20.66
N ASP A 267 -0.92 -18.56 -21.39
CA ASP A 267 -0.99 -17.50 -22.38
C ASP A 267 -0.43 -16.17 -21.85
N SER A 268 0.48 -15.59 -22.63
CA SER A 268 1.25 -14.40 -22.26
C SER A 268 1.10 -13.29 -23.29
N PHE A 269 1.50 -12.08 -22.89
CA PHE A 269 1.55 -10.95 -23.80
C PHE A 269 2.84 -10.93 -24.59
N SER A 270 2.73 -10.63 -25.88
CA SER A 270 3.87 -10.42 -26.79
C SER A 270 3.72 -9.15 -27.60
N GLY A 271 4.79 -8.78 -28.31
CA GLY A 271 4.80 -7.61 -29.19
C GLY A 271 4.72 -6.27 -28.45
N LEU A 272 5.04 -6.26 -27.16
CA LEU A 272 5.01 -5.09 -26.30
C LEU A 272 5.97 -4.01 -26.80
N ASP A 273 5.49 -2.76 -26.84
CA ASP A 273 6.35 -1.61 -27.12
C ASP A 273 7.16 -1.18 -25.87
N ALA A 274 8.07 -0.22 -26.03
CA ALA A 274 9.00 0.20 -24.98
C ALA A 274 8.35 0.92 -23.77
N SER A 275 7.05 1.21 -23.80
CA SER A 275 6.29 1.73 -22.66
C SER A 275 6.05 0.68 -21.58
N TRP A 276 6.04 -0.60 -21.97
CA TRP A 276 5.89 -1.72 -21.04
C TRP A 276 7.19 -1.99 -20.30
N VAL A 277 7.07 -2.21 -19.00
CA VAL A 277 8.18 -2.62 -18.15
C VAL A 277 8.06 -4.12 -17.90
N ILE A 278 9.03 -4.88 -18.41
CA ILE A 278 9.05 -6.33 -18.28
C ILE A 278 9.66 -6.70 -16.93
N LEU A 279 8.90 -7.44 -16.12
CA LEU A 279 9.28 -7.85 -14.77
C LEU A 279 9.88 -9.26 -14.75
N SER A 280 9.41 -10.15 -15.60
CA SER A 280 9.98 -11.49 -15.78
C SER A 280 9.85 -11.89 -17.25
N ASP A 281 10.86 -12.55 -17.80
CA ASP A 281 10.86 -13.13 -19.14
C ASP A 281 10.60 -14.63 -19.04
N ARG A 282 9.80 -15.20 -19.93
CA ARG A 282 9.65 -16.65 -20.06
C ARG A 282 10.92 -17.27 -20.64
N ASP A 283 11.30 -18.44 -20.15
CA ASP A 283 12.53 -19.11 -20.58
C ASP A 283 12.42 -19.79 -21.97
N ASP A 284 11.21 -20.09 -22.42
CA ASP A 284 10.96 -20.84 -23.67
C ASP A 284 11.00 -19.98 -24.94
N ASN A 285 10.50 -18.74 -24.87
CA ASN A 285 10.43 -17.82 -26.01
C ASN A 285 11.00 -16.42 -25.74
N GLY A 286 11.24 -16.07 -24.47
CA GLY A 286 11.67 -14.72 -24.07
C GLY A 286 10.55 -13.68 -24.10
N ASP A 287 9.30 -14.09 -24.28
CA ASP A 287 8.15 -13.20 -24.12
C ASP A 287 7.90 -12.94 -22.61
N PRO A 288 7.28 -11.82 -22.25
CA PRO A 288 6.99 -11.48 -20.85
C PRO A 288 6.17 -12.55 -20.11
N ALA A 289 6.66 -12.99 -18.95
CA ALA A 289 5.85 -13.75 -17.97
C ALA A 289 5.12 -12.83 -16.99
N ALA A 290 5.63 -11.61 -16.83
CA ALA A 290 5.02 -10.56 -16.04
C ALA A 290 5.47 -9.20 -16.58
N CYS A 291 4.55 -8.26 -16.70
CA CYS A 291 4.85 -6.91 -17.16
C CYS A 291 3.86 -5.89 -16.61
N TYR A 292 4.24 -4.61 -16.63
CA TYR A 292 3.28 -3.56 -16.36
C TYR A 292 3.35 -2.41 -17.36
N LEU A 293 2.23 -1.73 -17.53
CA LEU A 293 2.10 -0.49 -18.28
C LEU A 293 1.53 0.58 -17.35
N GLN A 294 2.32 1.62 -17.10
CA GLN A 294 1.81 2.85 -16.51
C GLN A 294 0.93 3.57 -17.54
N HIS A 295 -0.28 3.96 -17.14
CA HIS A 295 -1.22 4.66 -18.00
C HIS A 295 -1.92 5.77 -17.23
N GLY A 296 -1.55 7.03 -17.52
CA GLY A 296 -1.91 8.16 -16.67
C GLY A 296 -1.32 8.01 -15.27
N SER A 297 -2.15 8.15 -14.23
CA SER A 297 -1.76 7.86 -12.84
C SER A 297 -1.91 6.39 -12.46
N GLY A 298 -2.61 5.58 -13.26
CA GLY A 298 -2.86 4.17 -12.97
C GLY A 298 -1.87 3.22 -13.63
N VAL A 299 -2.18 1.92 -13.52
CA VAL A 299 -1.33 0.83 -14.01
C VAL A 299 -2.15 -0.37 -14.46
N TYR A 300 -1.70 -1.01 -15.54
CA TYR A 300 -2.05 -2.39 -15.88
C TYR A 300 -0.88 -3.28 -15.50
N LEU A 301 -1.09 -4.25 -14.63
CA LEU A 301 -0.13 -5.27 -14.25
C LEU A 301 -0.64 -6.61 -14.77
N GLU A 302 0.16 -7.24 -15.63
CA GLU A 302 -0.10 -8.58 -16.13
C GLU A 302 0.91 -9.57 -15.53
N VAL A 303 0.41 -10.75 -15.18
CA VAL A 303 1.21 -11.92 -14.89
C VAL A 303 0.51 -13.12 -15.52
N CYS A 304 1.21 -13.88 -16.36
CA CYS A 304 0.63 -14.98 -17.15
C CYS A 304 0.35 -16.26 -16.33
N ILE A 305 -0.22 -16.11 -15.13
CA ILE A 305 -0.57 -17.22 -14.24
C ILE A 305 -1.88 -17.89 -14.64
N ASP A 306 -1.87 -19.21 -14.65
CA ASP A 306 -3.05 -20.04 -14.83
C ASP A 306 -3.54 -20.58 -13.50
N THR A 307 -4.73 -20.10 -13.12
CA THR A 307 -5.38 -20.43 -11.86
C THR A 307 -6.68 -21.20 -12.08
N ARG A 308 -6.85 -21.87 -13.24
CA ARG A 308 -8.10 -22.53 -13.68
C ARG A 308 -8.52 -23.75 -12.85
N ASN A 309 -7.86 -23.99 -11.72
CA ASN A 309 -8.28 -24.95 -10.70
C ASN A 309 -7.62 -24.66 -9.35
N GLY A 310 -8.25 -25.13 -8.27
CA GLY A 310 -7.79 -24.93 -6.89
C GLY A 310 -6.32 -25.27 -6.62
N PRO A 311 -5.78 -26.45 -7.05
CA PRO A 311 -4.37 -26.75 -6.87
C PRO A 311 -3.41 -25.71 -7.47
N ARG A 312 -3.75 -25.10 -8.61
CA ARG A 312 -2.96 -24.02 -9.20
C ARG A 312 -3.13 -22.70 -8.46
N GLY A 313 -4.35 -22.37 -8.05
CA GLY A 313 -4.62 -21.17 -7.22
C GLY A 313 -3.82 -21.15 -5.92
N VAL A 314 -3.69 -22.29 -5.24
CA VAL A 314 -2.90 -22.40 -4.01
C VAL A 314 -1.42 -22.07 -4.23
N LEU A 315 -0.87 -22.36 -5.41
CA LEU A 315 0.54 -22.11 -5.70
C LEU A 315 0.83 -20.61 -5.79
N VAL A 316 -0.14 -19.80 -6.23
CA VAL A 316 0.04 -18.36 -6.47
C VAL A 316 -0.42 -17.49 -5.30
N GLU A 317 -0.90 -18.06 -4.19
CA GLU A 317 -1.34 -17.30 -3.01
C GLU A 317 -0.33 -16.24 -2.53
N PRO A 318 0.99 -16.55 -2.39
CA PRO A 318 1.96 -15.54 -1.98
C PRO A 318 2.15 -14.43 -3.04
N LEU A 319 2.01 -14.76 -4.32
CA LEU A 319 2.09 -13.80 -5.42
C LEU A 319 0.86 -12.88 -5.44
N ILE A 320 -0.32 -13.39 -5.10
CA ILE A 320 -1.54 -12.57 -4.96
C ILE A 320 -1.32 -11.51 -3.87
N GLU A 321 -0.79 -11.89 -2.70
CA GLU A 321 -0.44 -10.93 -1.65
C GLU A 321 0.58 -9.90 -2.16
N ASN A 322 1.64 -10.34 -2.86
CA ASN A 322 2.62 -9.43 -3.43
C ASN A 322 2.01 -8.47 -4.47
N GLY A 323 1.08 -8.95 -5.29
CA GLY A 323 0.33 -8.14 -6.26
C GLY A 323 -0.52 -7.08 -5.58
N LEU A 324 -1.25 -7.44 -4.52
CA LEU A 324 -2.01 -6.49 -3.70
C LEU A 324 -1.10 -5.42 -3.08
N GLN A 325 0.08 -5.81 -2.57
CA GLN A 325 1.08 -4.86 -2.06
C GLN A 325 1.56 -3.91 -3.16
N PHE A 326 1.99 -4.45 -4.30
CA PHE A 326 2.49 -3.67 -5.44
C PHE A 326 1.45 -2.64 -5.92
N LEU A 327 0.21 -3.06 -6.13
CA LEU A 327 -0.85 -2.18 -6.61
C LEU A 327 -1.26 -1.15 -5.53
N GLY A 328 -1.30 -1.54 -4.26
CA GLY A 328 -1.54 -0.61 -3.16
C GLY A 328 -0.45 0.48 -3.10
N ASP A 329 0.81 0.09 -3.17
CA ASP A 329 1.93 1.02 -3.15
C ASP A 329 1.90 1.96 -4.36
N TRP A 330 1.58 1.44 -5.55
CA TRP A 330 1.41 2.25 -6.76
C TRP A 330 0.39 3.38 -6.54
N ILE A 331 -0.78 3.04 -6.00
CA ILE A 331 -1.89 3.98 -5.75
C ILE A 331 -1.52 4.98 -4.63
N SER A 332 -0.68 4.59 -3.67
CA SER A 332 -0.22 5.52 -2.62
C SER A 332 0.78 6.56 -3.12
N GLU A 333 1.53 6.24 -4.18
CA GLU A 333 2.60 7.09 -4.71
C GLU A 333 2.14 8.09 -5.79
N HIS A 334 0.96 7.88 -6.39
CA HIS A 334 0.46 8.64 -7.54
C HIS A 334 -0.90 9.33 -7.29
#